data_AF-A0A1H5PNC5-F1
#
_entry.id   AF-A0A1H5PNC5-F1
#
_cell.length_a   1.000
_cell.length_b   1.000
_cell.length_c   1.000
_cell.angle_alpha   90.00
_cell.angle_beta   90.00
_cell.angle_gamma   90.00
#
_symmetry.space_group_name_H-M   'P 1'
#
loop_
_entity.id
_entity.type
_entity.pdbx_description
1 polymer ?
#
loop_
_entity_poly.entity_id
_entity_poly.type
_entity_poly.pdbx_seq_one_letter_code
_entity_poly.pdbx_strand_id
1 'polypeptide(L)' 'MDKANEYRECAAQCIRLAKVTDDVRDKALLIAMAERWCDLADRATHSAILERAAPNSQERPTYWN' A
#
# COMPACT_ATOMS: atom_id res chain seq x y z
N MET A 1 -2.50 -8.96 9.11
CA MET A 1 -1.50 -8.86 8.04
C MET A 1 -1.29 -7.38 7.73
N ASP A 2 -0.10 -7.01 7.27
CA ASP A 2 0.21 -5.64 6.87
C ASP A 2 -0.34 -5.39 5.45
N LYS A 3 -1.26 -4.42 5.30
CA LYS A 3 -1.84 -4.05 3.99
C LYS A 3 -0.78 -3.68 2.96
N ALA A 4 0.35 -3.11 3.40
CA ALA A 4 1.45 -2.80 2.50
C ALA A 4 2.09 -4.08 1.91
N ASN A 5 2.15 -5.17 2.69
CA ASN A 5 2.64 -6.45 2.19
C ASN A 5 1.67 -7.08 1.18
N GLU A 6 0.36 -7.03 1.44
CA GLU A 6 -0.66 -7.52 0.50
C GLU A 6 -0.57 -6.80 -0.85
N TYR A 7 -0.41 -5.47 -0.85
CA TYR A 7 -0.24 -4.71 -2.09
C TYR A 7 1.07 -5.06 -2.82
N ARG A 8 2.19 -5.26 -2.09
CA ARG A 8 3.46 -5.71 -2.70
C ARG A 8 3.33 -7.10 -3.32
N GLU A 9 2.58 -8.01 -2.70
CA GLU A 9 2.33 -9.34 -3.26
C GLU A 9 1.49 -9.26 -4.55
N CYS A 10 0.46 -8.41 -4.59
CA CYS A 10 -0.31 -8.14 -5.81
C CYS A 10 0.58 -7.57 -6.93
N ALA A 11 1.45 -6.60 -6.62
CA ALA A 11 2.42 -6.06 -7.59
C ALA A 11 3.32 -7.17 -8.16
N ALA A 12 3.86 -8.03 -7.29
CA ALA A 12 4.70 -9.14 -7.71
C ALA A 12 3.96 -10.16 -8.58
N GLN A 13 2.68 -10.41 -8.32
CA GLN A 13 1.83 -11.27 -9.16
C GLN A 13 1.65 -10.68 -10.56
N CYS A 14 1.35 -9.37 -10.66
CA CYS A 14 1.24 -8.68 -11.94
C CYS A 14 2.54 -8.78 -12.75
N ILE A 15 3.70 -8.59 -12.11
CA ILE A 15 5.01 -8.73 -12.77
C ILE A 15 5.27 -10.18 -13.23
N ARG A 16 4.94 -11.17 -12.41
CA ARG A 16 5.08 -12.59 -12.79
C ARG A 16 4.23 -12.93 -14.00
N LEU A 17 2.99 -12.44 -14.05
CA LEU A 17 2.10 -12.63 -15.18
C LEU A 17 2.65 -11.92 -16.43
N ALA A 18 3.09 -10.65 -16.29
CA ALA A 18 3.67 -9.88 -17.39
C ALA A 18 4.90 -10.54 -18.03
N LYS A 19 5.65 -11.35 -17.28
CA LYS A 19 6.81 -12.09 -17.79
C LYS A 19 6.43 -13.25 -18.72
N VAL A 20 5.25 -13.82 -18.54
CA VAL A 20 4.76 -14.97 -19.32
C VAL A 20 3.68 -14.58 -20.34
N THR A 21 3.29 -13.30 -20.39
CA THR A 21 2.36 -12.75 -21.37
C THR A 21 3.09 -12.31 -22.63
N ASP A 22 2.68 -12.85 -23.78
CA ASP A 22 3.25 -12.52 -25.09
C ASP A 22 2.66 -11.24 -25.70
N ASP A 23 1.41 -10.92 -25.37
CA ASP A 23 0.77 -9.70 -25.84
C ASP A 23 1.39 -8.46 -25.17
N VAL A 24 1.92 -7.56 -26.00
CA VAL A 24 2.62 -6.35 -25.55
C VAL A 24 1.69 -5.39 -24.81
N ARG A 25 0.41 -5.29 -25.21
CA ARG A 25 -0.58 -4.43 -24.56
C ARG A 25 -0.92 -4.97 -23.19
N ASP A 26 -1.18 -6.27 -23.08
CA ASP A 26 -1.50 -6.90 -21.80
C ASP A 26 -0.30 -6.85 -20.85
N LYS A 27 0.92 -7.04 -21.37
CA LYS A 27 2.16 -6.87 -20.61
C LYS A 27 2.30 -5.45 -20.06
N ALA A 28 2.05 -4.44 -20.88
CA ALA A 28 2.10 -3.05 -20.45
C ALA A 28 1.04 -2.74 -19.39
N LEU A 29 -0.18 -3.28 -19.54
CA LEU A 29 -1.25 -3.14 -18.55
C LEU A 29 -0.85 -3.77 -17.21
N LEU A 30 -0.29 -4.97 -17.23
CA LEU A 30 0.15 -5.67 -16.01
C LEU A 30 1.27 -4.91 -15.29
N ILE A 31 2.21 -4.31 -16.04
CA ILE A 31 3.26 -3.46 -15.46
C ILE A 31 2.64 -2.22 -14.80
N ALA A 32 1.75 -1.51 -15.49
CA ALA A 32 1.07 -0.33 -14.94
C ALA A 32 0.22 -0.67 -13.70
N MET A 33 -0.39 -1.86 -13.65
CA MET A 33 -1.08 -2.34 -12.46
C MET A 33 -0.11 -2.59 -11.31
N ALA A 34 1.06 -3.20 -11.57
CA ALA A 34 2.07 -3.44 -10.57
C ALA A 34 2.58 -2.13 -9.94
N GLU A 35 2.82 -1.10 -10.75
CA GLU A 35 3.21 0.22 -10.27
C GLU A 35 2.16 0.83 -9.33
N ARG A 36 0.88 0.77 -9.71
CA ARG A 36 -0.23 1.27 -8.87
C ARG A 36 -0.35 0.53 -7.54
N TRP A 37 -0.04 -0.77 -7.53
CA TRP A 37 0.02 -1.55 -6.29
C TRP A 37 1.19 -1.13 -5.40
N CYS A 38 2.37 -0.85 -5.97
CA CYS A 38 3.50 -0.30 -5.21
C CYS A 38 3.14 1.06 -4.58
N ASP A 39 2.51 1.96 -5.33
CA ASP A 39 2.04 3.26 -4.81
C ASP A 39 1.07 3.09 -3.63
N LEU A 40 0.16 2.11 -3.71
CA LEU A 40 -0.76 1.80 -2.62
C LEU A 40 -0.04 1.22 -1.40
N ALA A 41 0.99 0.38 -1.61
CA ALA A 41 1.83 -0.13 -0.53
C ALA A 41 2.56 0.99 0.21
N ASP A 42 3.10 1.96 -0.52
CA ASP A 42 3.82 3.10 0.05
C ASP A 42 2.87 4.01 0.83
N ARG A 43 1.67 4.27 0.28
CA ARG A 43 0.61 5.01 0.99
C ARG A 43 0.14 4.30 2.25
N ALA A 44 -0.03 2.97 2.20
CA ALA A 44 -0.42 2.18 3.36
C ALA A 44 0.67 2.21 4.45
N THR A 45 1.94 2.10 4.05
CA THR A 45 3.08 2.24 4.95
C THR A 45 3.09 3.62 5.61
N HIS A 46 2.88 4.68 4.83
CA HIS A 46 2.86 6.05 5.34
C HIS A 46 1.67 6.32 6.27
N SER A 47 0.48 5.81 5.95
CA SER A 47 -0.70 5.89 6.82
C SER A 47 -0.47 5.18 8.16
N ALA A 48 0.11 3.97 8.12
CA ALA A 48 0.42 3.23 9.34
C ALA A 48 1.46 3.95 10.21
N ILE A 49 2.44 4.63 9.60
CA ILE A 49 3.42 5.46 10.31
C ILE A 49 2.72 6.67 10.95
N LEU A 50 1.84 7.36 10.22
CA LEU A 50 1.10 8.52 10.73
C LEU A 50 0.15 8.15 11.88
N GLU A 51 -0.58 7.05 11.76
CA GLU A 51 -1.45 6.54 12.85
C GLU A 51 -0.65 6.19 14.10
N ARG A 52 0.55 5.62 13.94
CA ARG A 52 1.43 5.28 15.06
C ARG A 52 2.18 6.49 15.64
N ALA A 53 2.39 7.53 14.84
CA ALA A 53 3.04 8.76 15.25
C ALA A 53 2.08 9.76 15.90
N ALA A 54 0.76 9.57 15.83
CA ALA A 54 -0.22 10.37 16.56
C ALA A 54 -0.21 9.97 18.06
N PRO A 55 0.37 10.78 18.96
CA PRO A 55 0.32 10.50 20.38
C PRO A 55 -1.04 10.98 20.91
N ASN A 56 -1.80 10.07 21.53
CA ASN A 56 -2.88 10.33 22.48
C ASN A 56 -3.51 11.75 22.43
N SER A 57 -4.50 11.96 21.56
CA SER A 57 -5.48 13.04 21.74
C SER A 57 -6.49 12.75 22.88
N GLN A 58 -6.13 11.84 23.79
CA GLN A 58 -6.97 11.38 24.89
C GLN A 58 -6.31 11.67 26.25
N GLU A 59 -5.78 12.87 26.39
CA GLU A 59 -5.72 13.52 27.70
C GLU A 59 -6.60 14.76 27.57
N ARG A 60 -7.90 14.61 27.85
CA ARG A 60 -8.68 15.71 28.41
C ARG A 60 -8.29 15.75 29.88
N PRO A 61 -7.49 16.72 30.34
CA PRO A 61 -7.34 16.93 31.75
C PRO A 61 -8.72 17.36 32.24
N THR A 62 -9.39 16.53 33.02
CA THR A 62 -10.57 16.92 33.80
C THR A 62 -10.10 17.88 34.89
N TYR A 63 -9.78 19.12 34.49
CA TYR A 63 -9.66 20.24 35.39
C TYR A 63 -10.90 21.12 35.24
N TRP A 64 -11.67 21.12 36.32
CA TRP A 64 -12.70 22.07 36.79
C TRP A 64 -14.10 21.89 36.20
N ASN A 65 -15.20 21.88 36.98
CA ASN A 65 -15.49 22.35 38.34
C ASN A 65 -16.34 21.34 39.12
#